data_AF-M0IN30-F1
#
_entry.id   AF-M0IN30-F1
#
_cell.length_a   1.000
_cell.length_b   1.000
_cell.length_c   1.000
_cell.angle_alpha   90.00
_cell.angle_beta   90.00
_cell.angle_gamma   90.00
#
_symmetry.space_group_name_H-M   'P 1'
#
loop_
_entity.id
_entity.type
_entity.pdbx_description
1 polymer ?
#
loop_
_entity_poly.entity_id
_entity_poly.type
_entity_poly.pdbx_seq_one_letter_code
_entity_poly.pdbx_strand_id
1 'polypeptide(L)'
;MVAARENETAVEDVTDEERQRVYISLYQTHLPKLETAELIDYDEEERTVELVASVAKQGFFWMQPESRYPWNRYYAILGVLGWVLILGFWAGIPGFALLSWSLIAVLVSTVLLLMVLVQYLLEERAGMTSGAFETLVE
;
A
#
# COMPACT_ATOMS: atom_id res chain seq x y z
N MET A 1 6.92 -18.43 -10.82
CA MET A 1 5.61 -19.11 -10.92
C MET A 1 5.31 -19.82 -9.61
N VAL A 2 4.03 -19.96 -9.23
CA VAL A 2 3.64 -20.66 -7.97
C VAL A 2 4.09 -22.13 -7.97
N ALA A 3 3.98 -22.84 -9.10
CA ALA A 3 4.40 -24.23 -9.19
C ALA A 3 5.90 -24.46 -8.93
N ALA A 4 6.76 -23.52 -9.36
CA ALA A 4 8.19 -23.57 -9.08
C ALA A 4 8.48 -23.43 -7.58
N ARG A 5 7.71 -22.57 -6.88
CA ARG A 5 7.83 -22.36 -5.44
C ARG A 5 7.35 -23.56 -4.64
N GLU A 6 6.25 -24.19 -5.05
CA GLU A 6 5.72 -25.39 -4.40
C GLU A 6 6.61 -26.63 -4.58
N ASN A 7 7.32 -26.73 -5.72
CA ASN A 7 8.22 -27.85 -6.00
C ASN A 7 9.70 -27.51 -5.73
N GLU A 8 10.00 -26.38 -5.08
CA GLU A 8 11.35 -25.91 -4.75
C GLU A 8 12.35 -25.97 -5.92
N THR A 9 11.86 -25.68 -7.13
CA THR A 9 12.62 -25.81 -8.37
C THR A 9 12.68 -24.48 -9.13
N ALA A 10 13.57 -24.38 -10.13
CA ALA A 10 13.63 -23.22 -11.01
C ALA A 10 12.37 -23.14 -11.90
N VAL A 11 12.01 -21.96 -12.38
CA VAL A 11 10.80 -21.79 -13.19
C VAL A 11 10.91 -22.54 -14.52
N GLU A 12 12.13 -22.65 -15.03
CA GLU A 12 12.48 -23.32 -16.28
C GLU A 12 12.41 -24.86 -16.16
N ASP A 13 12.60 -25.39 -14.96
CA ASP A 13 12.67 -26.83 -14.68
C ASP A 13 11.32 -27.45 -14.27
N VAL A 14 10.25 -26.65 -14.17
CA VAL A 14 8.92 -27.15 -13.81
C VAL A 14 8.32 -27.95 -14.96
N THR A 15 8.01 -29.23 -14.70
CA THR A 15 7.35 -30.12 -15.65
C THR A 15 5.86 -29.82 -15.82
N ASP A 16 5.27 -30.27 -16.93
CA ASP A 16 3.83 -30.13 -17.17
C ASP A 16 2.99 -30.88 -16.11
N GLU A 17 3.46 -32.03 -15.63
CA GLU A 17 2.79 -32.79 -14.56
C GLU A 17 2.76 -32.02 -13.23
N GLU A 18 3.86 -31.34 -12.88
CA GLU A 18 3.93 -30.52 -11.66
C GLU A 18 3.02 -29.28 -11.76
N ARG A 19 2.98 -28.63 -12.93
CA ARG A 19 2.03 -27.53 -13.18
C ARG A 19 0.59 -28.01 -13.05
N GLN A 20 0.28 -29.16 -13.66
CA GLN A 20 -1.05 -29.75 -13.61
C GLN A 20 -1.46 -30.10 -12.17
N ARG A 21 -0.53 -30.63 -11.36
CA ARG A 21 -0.82 -30.96 -9.96
C ARG A 21 -1.16 -29.71 -9.14
N VAL A 22 -0.39 -28.63 -9.30
CA VAL A 22 -0.64 -27.37 -8.60
C VAL A 22 -1.94 -26.74 -9.08
N TYR A 23 -2.24 -26.79 -10.38
CA TYR A 23 -3.51 -26.34 -10.94
C TYR A 23 -4.71 -27.09 -10.33
N ILE A 24 -4.65 -28.43 -10.28
CA ILE A 24 -5.70 -29.26 -9.68
C ILE A 24 -5.87 -28.92 -8.20
N SER A 25 -4.78 -28.81 -7.45
CA SER A 25 -4.83 -28.47 -6.02
C SER A 25 -5.45 -27.09 -5.78
N LEU A 26 -5.12 -26.09 -6.60
CA LEU A 26 -5.69 -24.75 -6.52
C LEU A 26 -7.22 -24.81 -6.66
N TYR A 27 -7.71 -25.46 -7.72
CA TYR A 27 -9.14 -25.55 -8.01
C TYR A 27 -9.91 -26.42 -7.01
N GLN A 28 -9.35 -27.53 -6.56
CA GLN A 28 -10.08 -28.47 -5.70
C GLN A 28 -10.00 -28.14 -4.22
N THR A 29 -8.93 -27.48 -3.78
CA THR A 29 -8.67 -27.26 -2.34
C THR A 29 -8.67 -25.79 -1.97
N HIS A 30 -8.05 -24.93 -2.77
CA HIS A 30 -7.84 -23.54 -2.38
C HIS A 30 -9.03 -22.65 -2.73
N LEU A 31 -9.56 -22.71 -3.96
CA LEU A 31 -10.70 -21.90 -4.36
C LEU A 31 -11.95 -22.17 -3.49
N PRO A 32 -12.37 -23.42 -3.21
CA PRO A 32 -13.56 -23.67 -2.39
C PRO A 32 -13.41 -23.17 -0.95
N LYS A 33 -12.17 -23.19 -0.42
CA LYS A 33 -11.88 -22.65 0.91
C LYS A 33 -11.93 -21.12 0.94
N LEU A 34 -11.45 -20.46 -0.11
CA LEU A 34 -11.50 -19.00 -0.23
C LEU A 34 -12.94 -18.52 -0.45
N GLU A 35 -13.73 -19.27 -1.22
CA GLU A 35 -15.17 -19.03 -1.41
C GLU A 35 -15.95 -19.22 -0.10
N THR A 36 -15.71 -20.31 0.63
CA THR A 36 -16.31 -20.55 1.96
C THR A 36 -15.94 -19.44 2.96
N ALA A 37 -14.77 -18.81 2.79
CA ALA A 37 -14.33 -17.67 3.60
C ALA A 37 -14.89 -16.31 3.11
N GLU A 38 -15.79 -16.31 2.13
CA GLU A 38 -16.39 -15.13 1.51
C GLU A 38 -15.34 -14.15 0.92
N LEU A 39 -14.19 -14.69 0.47
CA LEU A 39 -13.10 -13.89 -0.08
C LEU A 39 -13.18 -13.73 -1.60
N ILE A 40 -13.68 -14.77 -2.28
CA ILE A 40 -13.86 -14.82 -3.73
C ILE A 40 -15.25 -15.36 -4.06
N ASP A 41 -15.73 -15.04 -5.25
CA ASP A 41 -16.83 -15.72 -5.92
C ASP A 41 -16.20 -16.64 -6.98
N TYR A 42 -16.53 -17.93 -6.93
CA TYR A 42 -15.95 -18.93 -7.82
C TYR A 42 -17.05 -19.63 -8.60
N ASP A 43 -17.07 -19.42 -9.92
CA ASP A 43 -17.97 -20.13 -10.83
C ASP A 43 -17.29 -21.40 -11.33
N GLU A 44 -17.78 -22.57 -10.91
CA GLU A 44 -17.22 -23.86 -11.32
C GLU A 44 -17.54 -24.21 -12.79
N GLU A 45 -18.64 -23.70 -13.34
CA GLU A 45 -19.08 -23.95 -14.72
C GLU A 45 -18.24 -23.14 -15.71
N GLU A 46 -18.05 -21.85 -15.43
CA GLU A 46 -17.25 -20.94 -16.26
C GLU A 46 -15.75 -20.96 -15.90
N ARG A 47 -15.39 -21.57 -14.76
CA ARG A 47 -14.03 -21.60 -14.17
C ARG A 47 -13.46 -20.21 -13.93
N THR A 48 -14.33 -19.23 -13.69
CA THR A 48 -13.98 -17.84 -13.40
C THR A 48 -13.88 -17.64 -11.89
N VAL A 49 -12.97 -16.75 -11.48
CA VAL A 49 -12.74 -16.39 -10.08
C VAL A 49 -12.78 -14.89 -9.99
N GLU A 50 -13.69 -14.36 -9.19
CA GLU A 50 -13.83 -12.93 -8.93
C GLU A 50 -13.61 -12.62 -7.45
N LEU A 51 -13.07 -11.45 -7.14
CA LEU A 51 -12.96 -11.00 -5.76
C LEU A 51 -14.31 -10.45 -5.30
N VAL A 52 -14.77 -10.87 -4.12
CA VAL A 52 -16.02 -10.33 -3.56
C VAL A 52 -15.88 -8.81 -3.36
N ALA A 53 -16.86 -8.04 -3.82
CA ALA A 53 -16.81 -6.57 -3.83
C ALA A 53 -16.56 -5.95 -2.45
N SER A 54 -16.97 -6.60 -1.36
CA SER A 54 -16.69 -6.16 0.02
C SER A 54 -15.20 -6.28 0.36
N VAL A 55 -14.55 -7.36 -0.06
CA VAL A 55 -13.13 -7.64 0.13
C VAL A 55 -12.26 -6.77 -0.79
N ALA A 56 -12.70 -6.58 -2.04
CA ALA A 56 -12.08 -5.64 -2.96
C ALA A 56 -12.08 -4.19 -2.40
N LYS A 57 -13.19 -3.75 -1.78
CA LYS A 57 -13.32 -2.42 -1.18
C LYS A 57 -12.61 -2.25 0.14
N GLN A 58 -12.62 -3.26 1.01
CA GLN A 58 -11.83 -3.21 2.23
C GLN A 58 -10.34 -3.27 1.90
N GLY A 59 -9.98 -3.84 0.75
CA GLY A 59 -8.60 -4.06 0.38
C GLY A 59 -7.98 -5.09 1.32
N PHE A 60 -7.03 -5.87 0.82
CA PHE A 60 -6.13 -6.61 1.69
C PHE A 60 -5.31 -5.60 2.49
N PHE A 61 -5.85 -5.06 3.58
CA PHE A 61 -5.23 -4.03 4.43
C PHE A 61 -3.83 -4.47 4.92
N TRP A 62 -3.60 -5.78 4.98
CA TRP A 62 -2.35 -6.43 5.39
C TRP A 62 -1.30 -6.54 4.27
N MET A 63 -1.72 -6.43 3.00
CA MET A 63 -0.87 -6.45 1.79
C MET A 63 -1.00 -5.15 1.01
N GLN A 64 -1.13 -4.00 1.70
CA GLN A 64 -0.81 -2.76 1.01
C GLN A 64 0.65 -2.85 0.58
N PRO A 65 0.97 -2.70 -0.72
CA PRO A 65 2.36 -2.58 -1.14
C PRO A 65 2.96 -1.47 -0.30
N GLU A 66 4.06 -1.78 0.39
CA GLU A 66 4.76 -0.80 1.24
C GLU A 66 4.78 0.53 0.51
N SER A 67 4.21 1.57 1.14
CA SER A 67 4.04 2.86 0.47
C SER A 67 5.37 3.25 -0.16
N ARG A 68 5.39 3.47 -1.49
CA ARG A 68 6.60 3.79 -2.27
C ARG A 68 7.44 4.90 -1.62
N TYR A 69 6.81 5.75 -0.82
CA TYR A 69 7.41 6.83 -0.06
C TYR A 69 7.32 6.60 1.46
N PRO A 70 8.43 6.69 2.22
CA PRO A 70 8.43 6.50 3.67
C PRO A 70 7.94 7.78 4.39
N TRP A 71 6.63 8.04 4.33
CA TRP A 71 5.99 9.21 4.94
C TRP A 71 6.32 9.39 6.43
N ASN A 72 6.45 8.28 7.17
CA ASN A 72 6.87 8.29 8.57
C ASN A 72 8.20 9.03 8.80
N ARG A 73 9.19 8.88 7.91
CA ARG A 73 10.48 9.56 8.01
C ARG A 73 10.33 11.07 7.76
N TYR A 74 9.51 11.45 6.79
CA TYR A 74 9.25 12.85 6.48
C TYR A 74 8.55 13.57 7.64
N TYR A 75 7.53 12.95 8.24
CA TYR A 75 6.87 13.48 9.43
C TYR A 75 7.81 13.50 10.65
N ALA A 76 8.66 12.49 10.83
CA ALA A 76 9.64 12.46 11.91
C ALA A 76 10.67 13.59 11.78
N ILE A 77 11.22 13.82 10.58
CA ILE A 77 12.15 14.93 10.30
C ILE A 77 11.46 16.26 10.57
N LEU A 78 10.22 16.44 10.07
CA LEU A 78 9.46 17.67 10.29
C LEU A 78 9.20 17.92 11.78
N GLY A 79 8.83 16.87 12.53
CA GLY A 79 8.61 16.94 13.97
C GLY A 79 9.89 17.30 14.74
N VAL A 80 11.02 16.66 14.43
CA VAL A 80 12.33 16.99 15.03
C VAL A 80 12.71 18.43 14.73
N LEU A 81 12.55 18.88 13.47
CA LEU A 81 12.84 20.25 13.07
C LEU A 81 11.97 21.25 13.86
N GLY A 82 10.67 20.96 13.99
CA GLY A 82 9.74 21.77 14.79
C GLY A 82 10.19 21.90 16.25
N TRP A 83 10.58 20.80 16.89
CA TRP A 83 11.12 20.83 18.26
C TRP A 83 12.41 21.62 18.38
N VAL A 84 13.33 21.51 17.43
CA VAL A 84 14.57 22.30 17.40
C VAL A 84 14.27 23.80 17.30
N LEU A 85 13.31 24.20 16.47
CA LEU A 85 12.89 25.61 16.36
C LEU A 85 12.31 26.13 17.69
N ILE A 86 11.43 25.34 18.33
CA ILE A 86 10.80 25.69 19.61
C ILE A 86 11.85 25.83 20.72
N LEU A 87 12.74 24.84 20.86
CA LEU A 87 13.78 24.85 21.89
C LEU A 87 14.83 25.93 21.65
N GLY A 88 15.23 26.18 20.39
CA GLY A 88 16.16 27.24 20.03
C GLY A 88 15.62 28.64 20.32
N PHE A 89 14.33 28.85 20.08
CA PHE A 89 13.63 30.07 20.49
C PHE A 89 13.60 30.21 22.01
N TRP A 90 13.24 29.15 22.75
CA TRP A 90 13.18 29.19 24.21
C TRP A 90 14.54 29.40 24.88
N ALA A 91 15.60 28.86 24.29
CA ALA A 91 16.99 29.05 24.74
C ALA A 91 17.53 30.46 24.46
N GLY A 92 16.77 31.33 23.79
CA GLY A 92 17.17 32.72 23.53
C GLY A 92 18.35 32.86 22.57
N ILE A 93 18.55 31.89 21.67
CA ILE A 93 19.66 31.92 20.71
C ILE A 93 19.47 33.15 19.79
N PRO A 94 20.50 33.99 19.57
CA PRO A 94 20.35 35.25 18.83
C PRO A 94 19.81 35.10 17.40
N GLY A 95 20.04 33.96 16.73
CA GLY A 95 19.45 33.65 15.42
C GLY A 95 17.94 33.36 15.46
N PHE A 96 17.39 33.00 16.62
CA PHE A 96 15.97 32.68 16.82
C PHE A 96 15.19 33.84 17.45
N ALA A 97 15.87 34.83 18.05
CA ALA A 97 15.23 36.00 18.66
C ALA A 97 14.46 36.88 17.65
N LEU A 98 14.74 36.74 16.35
CA LEU A 98 14.01 37.41 15.27
C LEU A 98 12.73 36.68 14.84
N LEU A 99 12.54 35.42 15.27
CA LEU A 99 11.37 34.62 14.92
C LEU A 99 10.27 34.82 15.95
N SER A 100 9.07 35.23 15.50
CA SER A 100 7.90 35.23 16.36
C SER A 100 7.33 33.81 16.50
N TRP A 101 6.72 33.51 17.64
CA TRP A 101 6.03 32.22 17.86
C TRP A 101 4.96 31.94 16.79
N SER A 102 4.26 32.99 16.36
CA SER A 102 3.26 32.91 15.29
C SER A 102 3.86 32.50 13.95
N LEU A 103 5.05 32.99 13.62
CA LEU A 103 5.74 32.63 12.36
C LEU A 103 6.17 31.16 12.36
N ILE A 104 6.71 30.67 13.48
CA ILE A 104 7.10 29.25 13.63
C ILE A 104 5.86 28.35 13.50
N ALA A 105 4.76 28.70 14.17
CA ALA A 105 3.51 27.94 14.10
C ALA A 105 2.96 27.90 12.67
N VAL A 106 2.86 29.05 11.99
CA VAL A 106 2.39 29.13 10.60
C VAL A 106 3.27 28.31 9.66
N LEU A 107 4.60 28.38 9.81
CA LEU A 107 5.53 27.65 8.96
C LEU A 107 5.37 26.14 9.13
N VAL A 108 5.38 25.64 10.37
CA VAL A 108 5.23 24.20 10.64
C VAL A 108 3.87 23.69 10.17
N SER A 109 2.78 24.42 10.47
CA SER A 109 1.44 24.05 10.01
C SER A 109 1.30 24.06 8.49
N THR A 110 1.91 25.04 7.80
CA THR A 110 1.88 25.11 6.33
C THR A 110 2.64 23.94 5.71
N VAL A 111 3.83 23.62 6.21
CA VAL A 111 4.62 22.49 5.70
C VAL A 111 3.90 21.16 5.96
N LEU A 112 3.27 21.01 7.12
CA LEU A 112 2.47 19.82 7.44
C LEU A 112 1.25 19.69 6.51
N LEU A 113 0.52 20.78 6.27
CA LEU A 113 -0.61 20.79 5.33
C LEU A 113 -0.17 20.44 3.91
N LEU A 114 0.96 20.99 3.44
CA LEU A 114 1.52 20.64 2.14
C LEU A 114 1.91 19.17 2.07
N MET A 115 2.53 18.60 3.10
CA MET A 115 2.84 17.17 3.15
C MET A 115 1.58 16.30 3.04
N VAL A 116 0.54 16.62 3.83
CA VAL A 116 -0.74 15.89 3.79
C VAL A 116 -1.39 16.01 2.41
N LEU A 117 -1.36 17.20 1.81
CA LEU A 117 -1.91 17.41 0.46
C LEU A 117 -1.15 16.60 -0.60
N VAL A 118 0.18 16.60 -0.54
CA VAL A 118 1.00 15.81 -1.47
C VAL A 118 0.77 14.32 -1.28
N GLN A 119 0.64 13.85 -0.04
CA GLN A 119 0.29 12.45 0.25
C GLN A 119 -1.06 12.09 -0.35
N TYR A 120 -2.09 12.89 -0.11
CA TYR A 120 -3.44 12.69 -0.64
C TYR A 120 -3.45 12.63 -2.17
N LEU A 121 -2.80 13.58 -2.83
CA LEU A 121 -2.74 13.62 -4.30
C LEU A 121 -1.96 12.45 -4.90
N LEU A 122 -0.90 11.96 -4.22
CA LEU A 122 -0.13 10.80 -4.68
C LEU A 122 -0.91 9.49 -4.51
N GLU A 123 -1.67 9.34 -3.43
CA GLU A 123 -2.53 8.18 -3.19
C GLU A 123 -3.71 8.16 -4.18
N GLU A 124 -4.34 9.31 -4.45
CA GLU A 124 -5.44 9.44 -5.43
C GLU A 124 -4.96 9.09 -6.86
N ARG A 125 -3.76 9.53 -7.24
CA ARG A 125 -3.13 9.16 -8.53
C ARG A 125 -2.89 7.66 -8.66
N ALA A 126 -2.46 7.01 -7.58
CA ALA A 126 -2.23 5.57 -7.56
C ALA A 126 -3.56 4.78 -7.67
N GLY A 127 -4.63 5.26 -7.04
CA GLY A 127 -5.97 4.68 -7.17
C GLY A 127 -6.53 4.77 -8.60
N MET A 128 -6.38 5.93 -9.26
CA MET A 128 -6.84 6.13 -10.63
C MET A 128 -6.16 5.21 -11.64
N THR A 129 -4.86 4.93 -11.48
CA THR A 129 -4.15 4.00 -12.40
C THR A 129 -4.60 2.55 -12.28
N SER A 130 -5.05 2.12 -11.10
CA SER A 130 -5.57 0.76 -10.89
C SER A 130 -6.92 0.57 -11.58
N GLY A 131 -7.86 1.50 -11.38
CA GLY A 131 -9.19 1.43 -12.01
C GLY A 131 -9.17 1.61 -13.54
N ALA A 132 -8.21 2.39 -14.06
CA ALA A 132 -8.01 2.52 -15.51
C ALA A 132 -7.50 1.23 -16.17
N PHE A 133 -6.81 0.36 -15.43
CA PHE A 133 -6.37 -0.94 -15.94
C PHE A 133 -7.51 -1.96 -15.94
N GLU A 134 -8.34 -1.95 -14.89
CA GLU A 134 -9.52 -2.82 -14.75
C GLU A 134 -10.55 -2.58 -15.87
N THR A 135 -10.81 -1.31 -16.20
CA THR A 135 -11.68 -0.89 -17.32
C THR A 135 -11.14 -1.18 -18.73
N LEU A 136 -9.88 -1.56 -18.88
CA LEU A 136 -9.28 -1.99 -20.15
C LEU A 136 -9.27 -3.51 -20.33
N VAL A 137 -9.54 -4.25 -19.26
CA VAL A 137 -9.57 -5.72 -19.25
C VAL A 137 -11.00 -6.26 -19.38
N GLU A 138 -12.00 -5.46 -18.99
CA GLU A 138 -13.40 -5.61 -19.44
C GLU A 138 -13.60 -5.20 -20.91
#